data_AF-A0A972HXX7-F1
#
_entry.id   AF-A0A972HXX7-F1
#
_cell.length_a   1.000
_cell.length_b   1.000
_cell.length_c   1.000
_cell.angle_alpha   90.00
_cell.angle_beta   90.00
_cell.angle_gamma   90.00
#
_symmetry.space_group_name_H-M   'P 1'
#
loop_
_entity.id
_entity.type
_entity.pdbx_description
1 polymer ?
#
loop_
_entity_poly.entity_id
_entity_poly.type
_entity_poly.pdbx_seq_one_letter_code
_entity_poly.pdbx_strand_id
1 'polypeptide(L)'
;MDSISNVSARKYVDVYFELAEIYLKTGLKEKAMESLQKGLRLESWNYKYQLLLAKLEIDAQLYLKAYERLHFINRFCEDREYCRMADKLLKKPEFKIYMKQDPPPSLPGYKLYIIQFEGAQPIFIDAVASRIFQVFGIEVEVLNERLKPDTRKIRNNREHFYDLVIRNYQIRFGMHEYDELLRKTNIPRSKAENFKSKETLVKALCMQEPNGGELWNYIQATIRDQYDAEVLLKQIQQSFKKKLDLHGTIGLLGITADDIYFDDYNYLFGSGEPRLGVISHARFYDNETSLDTAIKRTVMQAFSTTGFIIGIPRCTSPTCARAYAHSLAEHDRKEDQICRECRDNLRERYRELSITNEEDD
;
A
#
# COMPACT_ATOMS: atom_id res chain seq x y z
N MET A 1 -8.80 -6.30 -18.01
CA MET A 1 -7.67 -5.71 -17.24
C MET A 1 -8.08 -5.30 -15.83
N ASP A 2 -9.37 -5.13 -15.54
CA ASP A 2 -9.85 -4.60 -14.24
C ASP A 2 -9.81 -5.58 -13.05
N SER A 3 -9.46 -6.86 -13.27
CA SER A 3 -9.22 -7.87 -12.21
C SER A 3 -7.74 -8.05 -11.86
N ILE A 4 -6.84 -7.29 -12.49
CA ILE A 4 -5.40 -7.43 -12.33
C ILE A 4 -4.95 -6.51 -11.19
N SER A 5 -4.08 -7.01 -10.29
CA SER A 5 -3.55 -6.17 -9.21
C SER A 5 -2.79 -4.96 -9.76
N ASN A 6 -2.83 -3.82 -9.07
CA ASN A 6 -2.24 -2.56 -9.57
C ASN A 6 -0.77 -2.69 -9.97
N VAL A 7 -0.03 -3.58 -9.30
CA VAL A 7 1.37 -3.89 -9.61
C VAL A 7 1.51 -4.49 -11.01
N SER A 8 0.63 -5.43 -11.39
CA SER A 8 0.60 -6.00 -12.73
C SER A 8 -0.02 -5.05 -13.75
N ALA A 9 -1.05 -4.29 -13.37
CA ALA A 9 -1.71 -3.33 -14.26
C ALA A 9 -0.74 -2.22 -14.75
N ARG A 10 0.21 -1.79 -13.92
CA ARG A 10 1.20 -0.77 -14.33
C ARG A 10 2.14 -1.23 -15.44
N LYS A 11 2.42 -2.54 -15.58
CA LYS A 11 3.22 -3.05 -16.71
C LYS A 11 2.60 -2.67 -18.07
N TYR A 12 1.32 -2.34 -18.08
CA TYR A 12 0.55 -1.94 -19.25
C TYR A 12 0.11 -0.48 -19.16
N VAL A 13 0.75 0.36 -18.33
CA VAL A 13 0.35 1.77 -18.16
C VAL A 13 0.45 2.53 -19.48
N ASP A 14 1.49 2.27 -20.27
CA ASP A 14 1.70 2.88 -21.57
C ASP A 14 0.58 2.53 -22.56
N VAL A 15 -0.01 1.33 -22.45
CA VAL A 15 -1.14 0.92 -23.29
C VAL A 15 -2.34 1.84 -23.08
N TYR A 16 -2.64 2.25 -21.84
CA TYR A 16 -3.72 3.19 -21.57
C TYR A 16 -3.45 4.57 -22.17
N PHE A 17 -2.19 5.01 -22.13
CA PHE A 17 -1.79 6.30 -22.68
C PHE A 17 -1.76 6.33 -24.21
N GLU A 18 -1.23 5.29 -24.84
CA GLU A 18 -1.28 5.10 -26.30
C GLU A 18 -2.73 5.02 -26.79
N LEU A 19 -3.58 4.26 -26.10
CA LEU A 19 -5.00 4.16 -26.42
C LEU A 19 -5.70 5.53 -26.31
N ALA A 20 -5.37 6.33 -25.29
CA ALA A 20 -5.89 7.69 -25.18
C ALA A 20 -5.48 8.57 -26.37
N GLU A 21 -4.22 8.49 -26.81
CA GLU A 21 -3.74 9.23 -27.98
C GLU A 21 -4.44 8.79 -29.28
N ILE A 22 -4.69 7.49 -29.44
CA ILE A 22 -5.46 6.94 -30.57
C ILE A 22 -6.89 7.50 -30.53
N TYR A 23 -7.57 7.42 -29.38
CA TYR A 23 -8.93 7.94 -29.23
C TYR A 23 -9.02 9.44 -29.54
N LEU A 24 -8.02 10.24 -29.14
CA LEU A 24 -7.96 11.65 -29.50
C LEU A 24 -7.81 11.88 -31.01
N LYS A 25 -6.94 11.12 -31.68
CA LYS A 25 -6.76 11.19 -33.14
C LYS A 25 -8.05 10.83 -33.88
N THR A 26 -8.87 9.94 -33.33
CA THR A 26 -10.16 9.54 -33.90
C THR A 26 -11.34 10.39 -33.41
N GLY A 27 -11.10 11.46 -32.65
CA GLY A 27 -12.15 12.37 -32.15
C GLY A 27 -12.99 11.83 -30.97
N LEU A 28 -12.63 10.68 -30.40
CA LEU A 28 -13.35 10.02 -29.29
C LEU A 28 -12.88 10.56 -27.93
N LYS A 29 -13.17 11.84 -27.64
CA LYS A 29 -12.66 12.55 -26.46
C LYS A 29 -13.01 11.89 -25.12
N GLU A 30 -14.23 11.40 -24.93
CA GLU A 30 -14.65 10.75 -23.68
C GLU A 30 -13.85 9.48 -23.39
N LYS A 31 -13.69 8.61 -24.39
CA LYS A 31 -12.87 7.38 -24.27
C LYS A 31 -11.40 7.71 -24.02
N ALA A 32 -10.90 8.79 -24.60
CA ALA A 32 -9.56 9.29 -24.31
C ALA A 32 -9.43 9.71 -22.85
N MET A 33 -10.40 10.47 -22.30
CA MET A 33 -10.40 10.86 -20.89
C MET A 33 -10.44 9.64 -19.95
N GLU A 34 -11.28 8.66 -20.23
CA GLU A 34 -11.36 7.42 -19.45
C GLU A 34 -10.01 6.68 -19.45
N SER A 35 -9.39 6.55 -20.62
CA SER A 35 -8.09 5.88 -20.78
C SER A 35 -6.98 6.64 -20.04
N LEU A 36 -6.95 7.97 -20.14
CA LEU A 36 -6.01 8.81 -19.37
C LEU A 36 -6.20 8.65 -17.86
N GLN A 37 -7.45 8.62 -17.39
CA GLN A 37 -7.74 8.42 -15.97
C GLN A 37 -7.24 7.04 -15.50
N LYS A 38 -7.46 5.97 -16.27
CA LYS A 38 -6.95 4.63 -15.95
C LYS A 38 -5.42 4.62 -15.88
N GLY A 39 -4.74 5.23 -16.84
CA GLY A 39 -3.27 5.36 -16.82
C GLY A 39 -2.76 6.18 -15.62
N LEU A 40 -3.35 7.36 -15.36
CA LEU A 40 -2.95 8.24 -14.27
C LEU A 40 -3.27 7.71 -12.86
N ARG A 41 -4.20 6.75 -12.72
CA ARG A 41 -4.39 6.02 -11.45
C ARG A 41 -3.22 5.09 -11.12
N LEU A 42 -2.47 4.67 -12.14
CA LEU A 42 -1.30 3.81 -12.03
C LEU A 42 0.00 4.63 -12.03
N GLU A 43 0.04 5.74 -12.77
CA GLU A 43 1.19 6.64 -12.87
C GLU A 43 0.78 8.11 -12.78
N SER A 44 0.43 8.53 -11.57
CA SER A 44 -0.14 9.85 -11.30
C SER A 44 0.86 10.99 -11.54
N TRP A 45 2.16 10.74 -11.41
CA TRP A 45 3.21 11.75 -11.63
C TRP A 45 3.52 12.04 -13.10
N ASN A 46 2.82 11.41 -14.05
CA ASN A 46 3.07 11.63 -15.47
C ASN A 46 2.56 13.01 -15.95
N TYR A 47 3.43 14.01 -15.95
CA TYR A 47 3.07 15.41 -16.24
C TYR A 47 2.49 15.61 -17.65
N LYS A 48 2.98 14.87 -18.65
CA LYS A 48 2.47 14.91 -20.03
C LYS A 48 0.97 14.57 -20.04
N TYR A 49 0.61 13.45 -19.43
CA TYR A 49 -0.77 12.97 -19.43
C TYR A 49 -1.66 13.70 -18.42
N GLN A 50 -1.11 14.23 -17.32
CA GLN A 50 -1.82 15.17 -16.45
C GLN A 50 -2.22 16.44 -17.21
N LEU A 51 -1.31 17.01 -18.01
CA LEU A 51 -1.57 18.20 -18.82
C LEU A 51 -2.58 17.90 -19.94
N LEU A 52 -2.48 16.73 -20.57
CA LEU A 52 -3.42 16.31 -21.61
C LEU A 52 -4.84 16.13 -21.04
N LEU A 53 -4.96 15.47 -19.88
CA LEU A 53 -6.26 15.31 -19.22
C LEU A 53 -6.82 16.65 -18.76
N ALA A 54 -5.99 17.57 -18.25
CA ALA A 54 -6.42 18.91 -17.89
C ALA A 54 -7.01 19.68 -19.08
N LYS A 55 -6.41 19.56 -20.28
CA LYS A 55 -6.97 20.17 -21.51
C LYS A 55 -8.35 19.60 -21.86
N LEU A 56 -8.51 18.28 -21.78
CA LEU A 56 -9.81 17.65 -22.05
C LEU A 56 -10.86 18.02 -20.99
N GLU A 57 -10.45 18.14 -19.73
CA GLU A 57 -11.31 18.61 -18.65
C GLU A 57 -11.75 20.07 -18.88
N ILE A 58 -10.89 20.94 -19.40
CA ILE A 58 -11.28 22.31 -19.81
C ILE A 58 -12.32 22.26 -20.94
N ASP A 59 -12.08 21.46 -21.97
CA ASP A 59 -13.02 21.29 -23.09
C ASP A 59 -14.39 20.79 -22.62
N ALA A 60 -14.39 19.90 -21.61
CA ALA A 60 -15.59 19.36 -20.96
C ALA A 60 -16.16 20.27 -19.86
N GLN A 61 -15.63 21.49 -19.69
CA GLN A 61 -16.05 22.46 -18.65
C GLN A 61 -15.88 21.97 -17.20
N LEU A 62 -15.03 20.98 -16.97
CA LEU A 62 -14.65 20.44 -15.66
C LEU A 62 -13.52 21.27 -15.03
N TYR A 63 -13.70 22.58 -14.94
CA TYR A 63 -12.63 23.55 -14.63
C TYR A 63 -11.93 23.28 -13.29
N LEU A 64 -12.65 22.85 -12.26
CA LEU A 64 -12.03 22.58 -10.96
C LEU A 64 -11.11 21.36 -10.99
N LYS A 65 -11.42 20.32 -11.78
CA LYS A 65 -10.51 19.17 -11.99
C LYS A 65 -9.27 19.60 -12.76
N ALA A 66 -9.46 20.36 -13.84
CA ALA A 66 -8.36 20.90 -14.63
C ALA A 66 -7.43 21.79 -13.78
N TYR A 67 -8.02 22.66 -12.94
CA TYR A 67 -7.28 23.55 -12.05
C TYR A 67 -6.34 22.79 -11.11
N GLU A 68 -6.84 21.76 -10.43
CA GLU A 68 -6.03 20.96 -9.51
C GLU A 68 -4.84 20.28 -10.22
N ARG A 69 -5.05 19.76 -11.43
CA ARG A 69 -3.98 19.15 -12.24
C ARG A 69 -2.94 20.17 -12.67
N LEU A 70 -3.37 21.33 -13.16
CA LEU A 70 -2.47 22.39 -13.62
C LEU A 70 -1.66 22.97 -12.46
N HIS A 71 -2.27 23.13 -11.28
CA HIS A 71 -1.56 23.53 -10.08
C HIS A 71 -0.55 22.48 -9.61
N PHE A 72 -0.90 21.19 -9.69
CA PHE A 72 0.06 20.11 -9.44
C PHE A 72 1.27 20.22 -10.37
N ILE A 73 1.05 20.38 -11.68
CA ILE A 73 2.14 20.53 -12.66
C ILE A 73 3.02 21.73 -12.29
N ASN A 74 2.44 22.92 -12.09
CA ASN A 74 3.21 24.12 -11.74
C ASN A 74 4.02 23.99 -10.43
N ARG A 75 3.52 23.23 -9.46
CA ARG A 75 4.17 23.09 -8.16
C ARG A 75 5.33 22.09 -8.19
N PHE A 76 5.23 21.03 -8.98
CA PHE A 76 6.13 19.88 -8.87
C PHE A 76 6.87 19.51 -10.16
N CYS A 77 6.48 20.05 -11.32
CA CYS A 77 7.14 19.74 -12.58
C CYS A 77 8.41 20.57 -12.73
N GLU A 78 9.52 19.92 -13.09
CA GLU A 78 10.79 20.59 -13.38
C GLU A 78 10.95 20.90 -14.88
N ASP A 79 10.13 20.27 -15.73
CA ASP A 79 10.13 20.51 -17.18
C ASP A 79 9.51 21.89 -17.50
N ARG A 80 10.34 22.77 -18.06
CA ARG A 80 9.96 24.15 -18.39
C ARG A 80 8.83 24.24 -19.41
N GLU A 81 8.73 23.27 -20.34
CA GLU A 81 7.69 23.28 -21.35
C GLU A 81 6.32 23.03 -20.71
N TYR A 82 6.21 21.98 -19.91
CA TYR A 82 4.94 21.65 -19.23
C TYR A 82 4.51 22.74 -18.25
N CYS A 83 5.45 23.32 -17.48
CA CYS A 83 5.15 24.44 -16.59
C CYS A 83 4.61 25.65 -17.37
N ARG A 84 5.28 26.04 -18.47
CA ARG A 84 4.82 27.16 -19.31
C ARG A 84 3.43 26.90 -19.90
N MET A 85 3.15 25.66 -20.31
CA MET A 85 1.84 25.29 -20.84
C MET A 85 0.76 25.34 -19.75
N ALA A 86 1.06 24.85 -18.55
CA ALA A 86 0.14 24.88 -17.42
C ALA A 86 -0.16 26.32 -16.98
N ASP A 87 0.85 27.16 -16.82
CA ASP A 87 0.73 28.60 -16.54
C ASP A 87 -0.14 29.31 -17.57
N LYS A 88 0.05 29.02 -18.86
CA LYS A 88 -0.75 29.61 -19.92
C LYS A 88 -2.23 29.24 -19.79
N LEU A 89 -2.53 28.00 -19.43
CA LEU A 89 -3.92 27.54 -19.24
C LEU A 89 -4.55 28.20 -18.01
N LEU A 90 -3.83 28.29 -16.89
CA LEU A 90 -4.35 28.88 -15.64
C LEU A 90 -4.70 30.37 -15.75
N LYS A 91 -4.10 31.10 -16.71
CA LYS A 91 -4.42 32.52 -16.97
C LYS A 91 -5.79 32.75 -17.64
N LYS A 92 -6.48 31.68 -18.06
CA LYS A 92 -7.80 31.78 -18.68
C LYS A 92 -8.86 32.24 -17.64
N PRO A 93 -9.84 33.08 -18.03
CA PRO A 93 -10.81 33.66 -17.09
C PRO A 93 -11.71 32.63 -16.39
N GLU A 94 -11.90 31.45 -16.98
CA GLU A 94 -12.67 30.32 -16.45
C GLU A 94 -12.07 29.75 -15.15
N PHE A 95 -10.80 30.04 -14.85
CA PHE A 95 -10.13 29.59 -13.63
C PHE A 95 -10.32 30.51 -12.41
N LYS A 96 -11.26 31.46 -12.47
CA LYS A 96 -11.76 32.16 -11.28
C LYS A 96 -12.69 31.26 -10.47
N ILE A 97 -12.12 30.24 -9.84
CA ILE A 97 -12.87 29.18 -9.16
C ILE A 97 -12.98 29.49 -7.67
N TYR A 98 -14.20 29.47 -7.15
CA TYR A 98 -14.46 29.49 -5.72
C TYR A 98 -14.44 28.06 -5.19
N MET A 99 -13.49 27.76 -4.29
CA MET A 99 -13.44 26.46 -3.61
C MET A 99 -14.32 26.49 -2.36
N LYS A 100 -15.43 25.76 -2.42
CA LYS A 100 -16.22 25.48 -1.21
C LYS A 100 -15.51 24.39 -0.40
N GLN A 101 -15.31 24.63 0.89
CA GLN A 101 -14.93 23.56 1.82
C GLN A 101 -16.18 22.78 2.16
N ASP A 102 -16.35 21.62 1.53
CA ASP A 102 -17.39 20.69 1.93
C ASP A 102 -16.91 19.88 3.14
N PRO A 103 -17.79 19.53 4.09
CA PRO A 103 -17.44 18.65 5.17
C PRO A 103 -16.96 17.29 4.63
N PRO A 104 -16.12 16.56 5.40
CA PRO A 104 -15.78 15.18 5.09
C PRO A 104 -17.07 14.36 4.91
N PRO A 105 -17.11 13.46 3.92
CA PRO A 105 -18.22 12.50 3.82
C PRO A 105 -18.32 11.67 5.10
N SER A 106 -19.53 11.37 5.51
CA SER A 106 -19.83 10.48 6.63
C SER A 106 -20.90 9.48 6.24
N LEU A 107 -20.85 8.31 6.88
CA LEU A 107 -21.81 7.21 6.70
C LEU A 107 -22.11 6.62 8.08
N PRO A 108 -23.01 7.25 8.86
CA PRO A 108 -23.36 6.77 10.20
C PRO A 108 -24.05 5.42 10.15
N GLY A 109 -23.92 4.63 11.23
CA GLY A 109 -24.47 3.27 11.32
C GLY A 109 -23.65 2.21 10.59
N TYR A 110 -22.60 2.63 9.86
CA TYR A 110 -21.66 1.74 9.21
C TYR A 110 -20.33 1.67 9.93
N LYS A 111 -19.76 0.47 9.99
CA LYS A 111 -18.57 0.15 10.79
C LYS A 111 -17.52 -0.60 9.99
N LEU A 112 -16.26 -0.19 10.17
CA LEU A 112 -15.07 -0.93 9.78
C LEU A 112 -14.47 -1.61 11.01
N TYR A 113 -14.19 -2.91 10.92
CA TYR A 113 -13.47 -3.61 11.99
C TYR A 113 -11.99 -3.70 11.69
N ILE A 114 -11.16 -3.41 12.68
CA ILE A 114 -9.71 -3.60 12.60
C ILE A 114 -9.31 -4.88 13.34
N ILE A 115 -8.60 -5.76 12.63
CA ILE A 115 -8.06 -7.01 13.14
C ILE A 115 -6.56 -6.84 13.33
N GLN A 116 -6.07 -7.28 14.48
CA GLN A 116 -4.65 -7.21 14.82
C GLN A 116 -4.01 -8.57 14.59
N PHE A 117 -2.91 -8.63 13.85
CA PHE A 117 -2.04 -9.80 13.89
C PHE A 117 -1.08 -9.72 15.08
N GLU A 118 -0.57 -10.87 15.51
CA GLU A 118 0.49 -10.93 16.53
C GLU A 118 1.69 -10.04 16.13
N GLY A 119 2.30 -9.37 17.10
CA GLY A 119 3.41 -8.44 16.87
C GLY A 119 3.02 -7.03 16.41
N ALA A 120 1.81 -6.81 15.91
CA ALA A 120 1.31 -5.48 15.56
C ALA A 120 1.26 -4.57 16.80
N GLN A 121 1.92 -3.41 16.71
CA GLN A 121 2.09 -2.51 17.86
C GLN A 121 0.84 -1.64 18.06
N PRO A 122 0.31 -1.52 19.30
CA PRO A 122 -0.93 -0.78 19.59
C PRO A 122 -0.95 0.66 19.04
N ILE A 123 0.18 1.38 19.11
CA ILE A 123 0.27 2.76 18.62
C ILE A 123 -0.09 2.92 17.14
N PHE A 124 0.28 1.95 16.29
CA PHE A 124 -0.10 1.98 14.88
C PHE A 124 -1.59 1.69 14.69
N ILE A 125 -2.14 0.77 15.49
CA ILE A 125 -3.56 0.40 15.46
C ILE A 125 -4.43 1.60 15.83
N ASP A 126 -4.10 2.26 16.94
CA ASP A 126 -4.85 3.41 17.46
C ASP A 126 -4.80 4.59 16.50
N ALA A 127 -3.61 4.88 15.95
CA ALA A 127 -3.43 5.93 14.96
C ALA A 127 -4.24 5.66 13.69
N VAL A 128 -4.22 4.42 13.17
CA VAL A 128 -5.01 4.02 12.00
C VAL A 128 -6.51 4.15 12.29
N ALA A 129 -6.99 3.62 13.41
CA ALA A 129 -8.40 3.65 13.77
C ALA A 129 -8.92 5.09 13.87
N SER A 130 -8.22 5.93 14.63
CA SER A 130 -8.56 7.34 14.82
C SER A 130 -8.59 8.11 13.49
N ARG A 131 -7.57 7.91 12.65
CA ARG A 131 -7.45 8.62 11.38
C ARG A 131 -8.46 8.16 10.34
N ILE A 132 -8.81 6.87 10.30
CA ILE A 132 -9.88 6.37 9.43
C ILE A 132 -11.22 7.01 9.82
N PHE A 133 -11.56 7.01 11.10
CA PHE A 133 -12.78 7.66 11.59
C PHE A 133 -12.86 9.13 11.14
N GLN A 134 -11.79 9.89 11.34
CA GLN A 134 -11.73 11.32 10.97
C GLN A 134 -11.85 11.58 9.46
N VAL A 135 -11.24 10.74 8.63
CA VAL A 135 -11.10 10.99 7.18
C VAL A 135 -12.22 10.36 6.36
N PHE A 136 -12.71 9.19 6.78
CA PHE A 136 -13.76 8.45 6.08
C PHE A 136 -15.14 8.63 6.71
N GLY A 137 -15.24 9.13 7.95
CA GLY A 137 -16.53 9.41 8.58
C GLY A 137 -17.40 8.16 8.81
N ILE A 138 -16.76 7.02 9.08
CA ILE A 138 -17.38 5.74 9.46
C ILE A 138 -16.92 5.34 10.85
N GLU A 139 -17.74 4.54 11.56
CA GLU A 139 -17.32 3.97 12.84
C GLU A 139 -16.17 2.98 12.65
N VAL A 140 -15.26 2.93 13.61
CA VAL A 140 -14.13 2.00 13.60
C VAL A 140 -14.08 1.25 14.92
N GLU A 141 -14.07 -0.08 14.86
CA GLU A 141 -13.95 -0.94 16.05
C GLU A 141 -12.70 -1.82 15.93
N VAL A 142 -11.80 -1.70 16.91
CA VAL A 142 -10.62 -2.56 17.01
C VAL A 142 -11.01 -3.82 17.77
N LEU A 143 -10.84 -4.98 17.14
CA LEU A 143 -11.13 -6.27 17.78
C LEU A 143 -10.00 -6.64 18.74
N ASN A 144 -10.37 -7.16 19.92
CA ASN A 144 -9.44 -7.60 20.95
C ASN A 144 -8.69 -8.89 20.57
N GLU A 145 -9.32 -9.74 19.76
CA GLU A 145 -8.73 -10.99 19.30
C GLU A 145 -7.56 -10.70 18.34
N ARG A 146 -6.41 -11.31 18.64
CA ARG A 146 -5.21 -11.23 17.78
C ARG A 146 -5.08 -12.52 16.98
N LEU A 147 -4.85 -12.39 15.68
CA LEU A 147 -4.57 -13.52 14.81
C LEU A 147 -3.07 -13.83 14.77
N LYS A 148 -2.71 -15.10 14.95
CA LYS A 148 -1.39 -15.58 14.53
C LYS A 148 -1.36 -15.71 13.00
N PRO A 149 -0.41 -15.08 12.29
CA PRO A 149 -0.34 -15.16 10.82
C PRO A 149 -0.24 -16.61 10.32
N ASP A 150 -1.04 -16.94 9.30
CA ASP A 150 -0.99 -18.25 8.64
C ASP A 150 0.28 -18.40 7.78
N THR A 151 0.96 -19.54 7.93
CA THR A 151 2.29 -19.82 7.37
C THR A 151 2.27 -20.73 6.13
N ARG A 152 1.11 -21.14 5.62
CA ARG A 152 0.99 -22.13 4.51
C ARG A 152 1.78 -21.78 3.25
N LYS A 153 1.97 -20.50 2.95
CA LYS A 153 2.77 -19.99 1.82
C LYS A 153 3.83 -18.98 2.29
N ILE A 154 4.49 -19.25 3.40
CA ILE A 154 5.56 -18.35 3.88
C ILE A 154 6.78 -18.40 2.95
N ARG A 155 7.35 -17.24 2.62
CA ARG A 155 8.69 -17.14 2.06
C ARG A 155 9.71 -17.14 3.19
N ASN A 156 10.34 -18.28 3.44
CA ASN A 156 11.34 -18.49 4.48
C ASN A 156 12.71 -17.89 4.09
N ASN A 157 12.76 -16.59 3.84
CA ASN A 157 13.98 -15.89 3.43
C ASN A 157 15.10 -16.07 4.45
N ARG A 158 14.79 -16.12 5.75
CA ARG A 158 15.79 -16.33 6.81
C ARG A 158 16.40 -17.72 6.71
N GLU A 159 15.57 -18.75 6.57
CA GLU A 159 16.06 -20.12 6.45
C GLU A 159 16.92 -20.30 5.21
N HIS A 160 16.45 -19.77 4.06
CA HIS A 160 17.20 -19.81 2.82
C HIS A 160 18.55 -19.09 2.93
N PHE A 161 18.58 -17.92 3.57
CA PHE A 161 19.82 -17.21 3.84
C PHE A 161 20.77 -18.03 4.73
N TYR A 162 20.26 -18.66 5.78
CA TYR A 162 21.09 -19.49 6.65
C TYR A 162 21.67 -20.70 5.92
N ASP A 163 20.87 -21.36 5.07
CA ASP A 163 21.33 -22.47 4.23
C ASP A 163 22.46 -22.05 3.30
N LEU A 164 22.35 -20.87 2.67
CA LEU A 164 23.40 -20.32 1.81
C LEU A 164 24.69 -20.06 2.60
N VAL A 165 24.62 -19.42 3.77
CA VAL A 165 25.79 -19.13 4.59
C VAL A 165 26.48 -20.42 5.03
N ILE A 166 25.71 -21.39 5.55
CA ILE A 166 26.24 -22.68 6.03
C ILE A 166 26.86 -23.47 4.87
N ARG A 167 26.17 -23.57 3.72
CA ARG A 167 26.71 -24.24 2.54
C ARG A 167 28.01 -23.60 2.05
N ASN A 168 28.06 -22.28 1.98
CA ASN A 168 29.27 -21.57 1.57
C ASN A 168 30.42 -21.78 2.55
N TYR A 169 30.14 -21.83 3.85
CA TYR A 169 31.13 -22.17 4.87
C TYR A 169 31.67 -23.59 4.67
N GLN A 170 30.79 -24.59 4.47
CA GLN A 170 31.17 -25.98 4.20
C GLN A 170 32.03 -26.12 2.93
N ILE A 171 31.68 -25.42 1.84
CA ILE A 171 32.42 -25.46 0.58
C ILE A 171 33.82 -24.83 0.76
N ARG A 172 33.90 -23.70 1.47
CA ARG A 172 35.14 -22.93 1.60
C ARG A 172 36.13 -23.52 2.60
N PHE A 173 35.64 -24.04 3.72
CA PHE A 173 36.48 -24.49 4.84
C PHE A 173 36.45 -26.00 5.06
N GLY A 174 35.54 -26.73 4.40
CA GLY A 174 35.42 -28.18 4.48
C GLY A 174 34.58 -28.66 5.66
N MET A 175 34.28 -29.97 5.66
CA MET A 175 33.40 -30.60 6.66
C MET A 175 34.01 -30.66 8.07
N HIS A 176 35.34 -30.71 8.19
CA HIS A 176 36.02 -30.72 9.49
C HIS A 176 35.74 -29.43 10.28
N GLU A 177 35.90 -28.27 9.64
CA GLU A 177 35.61 -26.96 10.27
C GLU A 177 34.12 -26.81 10.61
N TYR A 178 33.25 -27.34 9.76
CA TYR A 178 31.81 -27.35 10.04
C TYR A 178 31.46 -28.22 11.27
N ASP A 179 32.05 -29.40 11.41
CA ASP A 179 31.86 -30.26 12.58
C ASP A 179 32.40 -29.60 13.87
N GLU A 180 33.51 -28.86 13.78
CA GLU A 180 34.03 -28.08 14.89
C GLU A 180 33.11 -26.91 15.28
N LEU A 181 32.49 -26.24 14.29
CA LEU A 181 31.47 -25.21 14.54
C LEU A 181 30.24 -25.78 15.25
N LEU A 182 29.74 -26.95 14.83
CA LEU A 182 28.65 -27.67 15.50
C LEU A 182 29.01 -27.97 16.96
N ARG A 183 30.24 -28.44 17.22
CA ARG A 183 30.73 -28.73 18.57
C ARG A 183 30.78 -27.47 19.44
N LYS A 184 31.36 -26.37 18.91
CA LYS A 184 31.45 -25.08 19.63
C LYS A 184 30.09 -24.48 19.98
N THR A 185 29.08 -24.71 19.14
CA THR A 185 27.71 -24.23 19.34
C THR A 185 26.83 -25.21 20.12
N ASN A 186 27.37 -26.37 20.51
CA ASN A 186 26.64 -27.45 21.20
C ASN A 186 25.42 -27.95 20.40
N ILE A 187 25.54 -28.04 19.08
CA ILE A 187 24.47 -28.48 18.18
C ILE A 187 24.79 -29.91 17.70
N PRO A 188 23.95 -30.91 18.03
CA PRO A 188 24.09 -32.26 17.48
C PRO A 188 23.90 -32.24 15.96
N ARG A 189 24.70 -33.03 15.23
CA ARG A 189 24.60 -33.14 13.77
C ARG A 189 23.20 -33.54 13.27
N SER A 190 22.49 -34.36 14.04
CA SER A 190 21.09 -34.75 13.75
C SER A 190 20.09 -33.59 13.82
N LYS A 191 20.44 -32.48 14.46
CA LYS A 191 19.61 -31.28 14.59
C LYS A 191 20.09 -30.11 13.73
N ALA A 192 21.20 -30.26 13.01
CA ALA A 192 21.83 -29.18 12.25
C ALA A 192 20.90 -28.54 11.22
N GLU A 193 19.98 -29.33 10.65
CA GLU A 193 19.00 -28.88 9.66
C GLU A 193 17.81 -28.11 10.26
N ASN A 194 17.66 -28.07 11.59
CA ASN A 194 16.58 -27.32 12.21
C ASN A 194 16.83 -25.81 12.09
N PHE A 195 15.79 -25.02 11.78
CA PHE A 195 15.86 -23.55 11.68
C PHE A 195 16.63 -22.90 12.83
N LYS A 196 16.32 -23.26 14.09
CA LYS A 196 16.98 -22.67 15.27
C LYS A 196 18.48 -23.02 15.35
N SER A 197 18.84 -24.21 14.88
CA SER A 197 20.25 -24.64 14.81
C SER A 197 20.98 -23.86 13.71
N LYS A 198 20.38 -23.74 12.52
CA LYS A 198 20.90 -22.91 11.42
C LYS A 198 21.11 -21.46 11.86
N GLU A 199 20.11 -20.86 12.50
CA GLU A 199 20.17 -19.50 13.06
C GLU A 199 21.36 -19.35 14.05
N THR A 200 21.52 -20.31 14.95
CA THR A 200 22.59 -20.31 15.97
C THR A 200 23.97 -20.43 15.32
N LEU A 201 24.11 -21.29 14.30
CA LEU A 201 25.36 -21.45 13.56
C LEU A 201 25.75 -20.17 12.83
N VAL A 202 24.81 -19.56 12.09
CA VAL A 202 25.05 -18.31 11.36
C VAL A 202 25.36 -17.17 12.32
N LYS A 203 24.65 -17.07 13.44
CA LYS A 203 24.96 -16.11 14.49
C LYS A 203 26.37 -16.31 15.02
N ALA A 204 26.78 -17.55 15.31
CA ALA A 204 28.12 -17.86 15.78
C ALA A 204 29.21 -17.48 14.77
N LEU A 205 28.95 -17.64 13.47
CA LEU A 205 29.84 -17.15 12.41
C LEU A 205 29.91 -15.63 12.39
N CYS A 206 28.78 -14.92 12.49
CA CYS A 206 28.77 -13.46 12.58
C CYS A 206 29.61 -12.97 13.76
N MET A 207 29.49 -13.61 14.93
CA MET A 207 30.22 -13.21 16.15
C MET A 207 31.75 -13.38 16.05
N GLN A 208 32.28 -14.05 15.02
CA GLN A 208 33.71 -14.13 14.77
C GLN A 208 34.25 -12.89 14.05
N GLU A 209 33.37 -12.08 13.46
CA GLU A 209 33.74 -10.84 12.78
C GLU A 209 33.91 -9.67 13.78
N PRO A 210 34.78 -8.67 13.48
CA PRO A 210 35.05 -7.55 14.38
C PRO A 210 33.80 -6.79 14.88
N ASN A 211 32.75 -6.69 14.06
CA ASN A 211 31.46 -6.05 14.40
C ASN A 211 30.29 -7.07 14.37
N GLY A 212 30.55 -8.31 14.79
CA GLY A 212 29.62 -9.43 14.63
C GLY A 212 28.22 -9.23 15.20
N GLY A 213 28.10 -8.49 16.32
CA GLY A 213 26.81 -8.13 16.91
C GLY A 213 25.99 -7.20 16.01
N GLU A 214 26.63 -6.16 15.46
CA GLU A 214 25.99 -5.24 14.52
C GLU A 214 25.61 -5.93 13.22
N LEU A 215 26.51 -6.78 12.68
CA LEU A 215 26.26 -7.60 11.51
C LEU A 215 25.03 -8.51 11.71
N TRP A 216 24.95 -9.18 12.86
CA TRP A 216 23.80 -10.01 13.20
C TRP A 216 22.50 -9.20 13.26
N ASN A 217 22.52 -8.04 13.92
CA ASN A 217 21.35 -7.16 14.00
C ASN A 217 20.92 -6.66 12.62
N TYR A 218 21.88 -6.30 11.76
CA TYR A 218 21.63 -5.90 10.38
C TYR A 218 20.99 -7.03 9.57
N ILE A 219 21.52 -8.26 9.65
CA ILE A 219 20.94 -9.44 8.99
C ILE A 219 19.50 -9.68 9.46
N GLN A 220 19.25 -9.65 10.77
CA GLN A 220 17.89 -9.85 11.32
C GLN A 220 16.93 -8.74 10.91
N ALA A 221 17.39 -7.49 10.80
CA ALA A 221 16.57 -6.37 10.36
C ALA A 221 16.25 -6.41 8.85
N THR A 222 17.15 -6.98 8.05
CA THR A 222 17.11 -6.95 6.58
C THR A 222 16.44 -8.19 6.00
N ILE A 223 16.77 -9.38 6.50
CA ILE A 223 16.25 -10.66 6.01
C ILE A 223 15.03 -11.03 6.84
N ARG A 224 13.85 -10.74 6.27
CA ARG A 224 12.55 -11.04 6.90
C ARG A 224 11.83 -12.12 6.12
N ASP A 225 11.22 -13.04 6.85
CA ASP A 225 10.25 -13.94 6.22
C ASP A 225 9.02 -13.12 5.81
N GLN A 226 8.36 -13.57 4.74
CA GLN A 226 7.24 -12.84 4.17
C GLN A 226 6.00 -13.73 4.12
N TYR A 227 4.86 -13.15 4.48
CA TYR A 227 3.57 -13.82 4.48
C TYR A 227 2.79 -13.48 3.21
N ASP A 228 2.11 -14.48 2.67
CA ASP A 228 1.27 -14.30 1.50
C ASP A 228 0.00 -13.51 1.88
N ALA A 229 -0.17 -12.33 1.29
CA ALA A 229 -1.28 -11.43 1.60
C ALA A 229 -2.65 -12.05 1.27
N GLU A 230 -2.75 -12.91 0.24
CA GLU A 230 -3.99 -13.62 -0.10
C GLU A 230 -4.36 -14.63 0.98
N VAL A 231 -3.36 -15.33 1.52
CA VAL A 231 -3.55 -16.25 2.65
C VAL A 231 -4.03 -15.50 3.89
N LEU A 232 -3.43 -14.35 4.20
CA LEU A 232 -3.85 -13.53 5.35
C LEU A 232 -5.28 -12.96 5.17
N LEU A 233 -5.66 -12.52 3.96
CA LEU A 233 -7.02 -12.06 3.67
C LEU A 233 -8.04 -13.19 3.87
N LYS A 234 -7.77 -14.38 3.35
CA LYS A 234 -8.61 -15.57 3.55
C LYS A 234 -8.73 -15.94 5.03
N GLN A 235 -7.64 -15.82 5.78
CA GLN A 235 -7.63 -16.04 7.22
C GLN A 235 -8.56 -15.06 7.95
N ILE A 236 -8.47 -13.76 7.66
CA ILE A 236 -9.35 -12.73 8.23
C ILE A 236 -10.82 -13.05 7.92
N GLN A 237 -11.11 -13.36 6.64
CA GLN A 237 -12.47 -13.67 6.19
C GLN A 237 -13.04 -14.89 6.92
N GLN A 238 -12.26 -15.96 7.09
CA GLN A 238 -12.69 -17.19 7.75
C GLN A 238 -12.91 -16.98 9.25
N SER A 239 -11.97 -16.32 9.93
CA SER A 239 -12.06 -16.08 11.38
C SER A 239 -13.21 -15.15 11.75
N PHE A 240 -13.49 -14.15 10.91
CA PHE A 240 -14.45 -13.08 11.21
C PHE A 240 -15.66 -13.04 10.26
N LYS A 241 -16.00 -14.18 9.63
CA LYS A 241 -17.13 -14.30 8.69
C LYS A 241 -18.42 -13.71 9.26
N LYS A 242 -18.76 -14.07 10.51
CA LYS A 242 -19.97 -13.56 11.18
C LYS A 242 -19.99 -12.03 11.29
N LYS A 243 -18.84 -11.40 11.54
CA LYS A 243 -18.72 -9.93 11.61
C LYS A 243 -18.88 -9.32 10.22
N LEU A 244 -18.25 -9.92 9.21
CA LEU A 244 -18.39 -9.49 7.82
C LEU A 244 -19.85 -9.59 7.34
N ASP A 245 -20.61 -10.58 7.80
CA ASP A 245 -22.01 -10.77 7.43
C ASP A 245 -22.99 -9.86 8.22
N LEU A 246 -22.52 -9.11 9.24
CA LEU A 246 -23.39 -8.18 9.97
C LEU A 246 -23.80 -7.00 9.08
N HIS A 247 -25.08 -6.66 9.14
CA HIS A 247 -25.61 -5.43 8.56
C HIS A 247 -24.84 -4.20 9.08
N GLY A 248 -24.63 -3.21 8.20
CA GLY A 248 -23.80 -2.04 8.50
C GLY A 248 -22.29 -2.31 8.51
N THR A 249 -21.81 -3.52 8.17
CA THR A 249 -20.37 -3.78 8.11
C THR A 249 -19.79 -3.37 6.76
N ILE A 250 -18.96 -2.33 6.76
CA ILE A 250 -18.19 -1.88 5.59
C ILE A 250 -17.16 -2.92 5.18
N GLY A 251 -16.48 -3.50 6.16
CA GLY A 251 -15.49 -4.53 5.93
C GLY A 251 -14.53 -4.72 7.09
N LEU A 252 -13.45 -5.45 6.80
CA LEU A 252 -12.43 -5.86 7.77
C LEU A 252 -11.05 -5.42 7.28
N LEU A 253 -10.27 -4.78 8.16
CA LEU A 253 -8.88 -4.37 7.91
C LEU A 253 -7.94 -5.07 8.88
N GLY A 254 -7.12 -6.00 8.38
CA GLY A 254 -6.01 -6.59 9.13
C GLY A 254 -4.79 -5.68 9.17
N ILE A 255 -4.12 -5.60 10.32
CA ILE A 255 -2.85 -4.88 10.48
C ILE A 255 -1.81 -5.85 11.04
N THR A 256 -0.69 -6.01 10.33
CA THR A 256 0.42 -6.88 10.72
C THR A 256 1.75 -6.15 10.84
N ALA A 257 2.61 -6.66 11.73
CA ALA A 257 4.01 -6.25 11.86
C ALA A 257 4.94 -7.08 10.95
N ASP A 258 4.44 -8.15 10.35
CA ASP A 258 5.20 -9.02 9.46
C ASP A 258 5.22 -8.47 8.03
N ASP A 259 6.30 -8.78 7.32
CA ASP A 259 6.41 -8.41 5.91
C ASP A 259 5.46 -9.26 5.07
N ILE A 260 4.86 -8.66 4.05
CA ILE A 260 3.86 -9.34 3.21
C ILE A 260 4.23 -9.28 1.73
N TYR A 261 3.77 -10.26 0.97
CA TYR A 261 3.94 -10.32 -0.48
C TYR A 261 2.68 -10.85 -1.16
N PHE A 262 2.64 -10.78 -2.48
CA PHE A 262 1.62 -11.47 -3.29
C PHE A 262 2.29 -11.96 -4.56
N ASP A 263 1.99 -13.19 -4.96
CA ASP A 263 2.51 -13.82 -6.19
C ASP A 263 4.05 -13.70 -6.28
N ASP A 264 4.61 -13.24 -7.40
CA ASP A 264 6.04 -13.05 -7.61
C ASP A 264 6.56 -11.64 -7.22
N TYR A 265 5.76 -10.83 -6.52
CA TYR A 265 6.21 -9.49 -6.12
C TYR A 265 7.23 -9.53 -4.98
N ASN A 266 8.14 -8.56 -4.94
CA ASN A 266 9.16 -8.47 -3.90
C ASN A 266 8.54 -8.34 -2.51
N TYR A 267 7.63 -7.38 -2.32
CA TYR A 267 6.85 -7.15 -1.11
C TYR A 267 5.66 -6.25 -1.41
N LEU A 268 4.73 -6.13 -0.46
CA LEU A 268 3.62 -5.20 -0.49
C LEU A 268 3.56 -4.42 0.83
N PHE A 269 3.06 -3.17 0.77
CA PHE A 269 2.68 -2.43 1.98
C PHE A 269 1.26 -2.74 2.43
N GLY A 270 0.42 -3.22 1.52
CA GLY A 270 -0.93 -3.68 1.80
C GLY A 270 -1.58 -4.31 0.58
N SER A 271 -2.63 -5.08 0.83
CA SER A 271 -3.51 -5.68 -0.17
C SER A 271 -4.95 -5.40 0.23
N GLY A 272 -5.81 -5.09 -0.74
CA GLY A 272 -7.20 -4.77 -0.47
C GLY A 272 -8.08 -5.19 -1.63
N GLU A 273 -9.23 -5.73 -1.27
CA GLU A 273 -10.34 -6.09 -2.15
C GLU A 273 -11.65 -5.56 -1.53
N PRO A 274 -12.78 -5.59 -2.25
CA PRO A 274 -14.04 -5.16 -1.67
C PRO A 274 -14.31 -5.85 -0.33
N ARG A 275 -14.60 -5.05 0.70
CA ARG A 275 -14.86 -5.46 2.09
C ARG A 275 -13.72 -6.11 2.88
N LEU A 276 -12.55 -6.36 2.30
CA LEU A 276 -11.41 -7.00 3.00
C LEU A 276 -10.08 -6.32 2.66
N GLY A 277 -9.23 -6.13 3.67
CA GLY A 277 -7.88 -5.60 3.44
C GLY A 277 -6.90 -6.04 4.51
N VAL A 278 -5.61 -5.99 4.17
CA VAL A 278 -4.50 -6.20 5.07
C VAL A 278 -3.41 -5.17 4.79
N ILE A 279 -2.84 -4.57 5.82
CA ILE A 279 -1.67 -3.70 5.73
C ILE A 279 -0.53 -4.23 6.60
N SER A 280 0.69 -3.97 6.15
CA SER A 280 1.90 -4.25 6.93
C SER A 280 2.63 -2.95 7.25
N HIS A 281 3.05 -2.82 8.51
CA HIS A 281 3.96 -1.75 8.93
C HIS A 281 5.43 -2.21 9.02
N ALA A 282 5.75 -3.43 8.58
CA ALA A 282 7.09 -4.03 8.70
C ALA A 282 8.21 -3.24 8.01
N ARG A 283 7.86 -2.49 6.95
CA ARG A 283 8.79 -1.73 6.09
C ARG A 283 8.67 -0.21 6.26
N PHE A 284 7.95 0.26 7.28
CA PHE A 284 7.72 1.70 7.50
C PHE A 284 8.65 2.33 8.53
N TYR A 285 9.45 1.52 9.22
CA TYR A 285 10.47 1.98 10.16
C TYR A 285 11.75 1.16 10.01
N ASP A 286 12.87 1.83 10.25
CA ASP A 286 14.21 1.29 10.43
C ASP A 286 14.85 2.02 11.61
N ASN A 287 16.16 1.83 11.83
CA ASN A 287 16.86 2.46 12.94
C ASN A 287 16.96 4.00 12.82
N GLU A 288 16.74 4.57 11.64
CA GLU A 288 16.88 6.00 11.37
C GLU A 288 15.52 6.71 11.23
N THR A 289 14.45 5.95 11.04
CA THR A 289 13.09 6.47 10.86
C THR A 289 12.46 6.86 12.20
N SER A 290 12.00 8.12 12.31
CA SER A 290 11.22 8.55 13.48
C SER A 290 9.88 7.82 13.58
N LEU A 291 9.41 7.60 14.81
CA LEU A 291 8.12 6.97 15.08
C LEU A 291 6.96 7.70 14.38
N ASP A 292 6.98 9.04 14.39
CA ASP A 292 5.96 9.87 13.70
C ASP A 292 5.92 9.59 12.20
N THR A 293 7.08 9.40 11.57
CA THR A 293 7.17 9.07 10.15
C THR A 293 6.59 7.68 9.88
N ALA A 294 6.90 6.69 10.74
CA ALA A 294 6.36 5.35 10.64
C ALA A 294 4.83 5.32 10.81
N ILE A 295 4.30 6.09 11.76
CA ILE A 295 2.86 6.25 11.99
C ILE A 295 2.21 6.89 10.76
N LYS A 296 2.76 8.01 10.27
CA LYS A 296 2.26 8.67 9.06
C LYS A 296 2.21 7.71 7.88
N ARG A 297 3.28 6.93 7.66
CA ARG A 297 3.34 5.95 6.58
C ARG A 297 2.25 4.87 6.72
N THR A 298 2.10 4.32 7.92
CA THR A 298 1.09 3.30 8.23
C THR A 298 -0.34 3.82 8.01
N VAL A 299 -0.64 5.03 8.47
CA VAL A 299 -1.94 5.69 8.28
C VAL A 299 -2.24 5.91 6.80
N MET A 300 -1.30 6.42 6.01
CA MET A 300 -1.52 6.63 4.57
C MET A 300 -1.76 5.31 3.83
N GLN A 301 -1.04 4.26 4.19
CA GLN A 301 -1.28 2.92 3.64
C GLN A 301 -2.65 2.36 4.05
N ALA A 302 -3.08 2.62 5.29
CA ALA A 302 -4.42 2.28 5.74
C ALA A 302 -5.48 3.01 4.92
N PHE A 303 -5.33 4.30 4.64
CA PHE A 303 -6.27 5.04 3.79
C PHE A 303 -6.38 4.46 2.38
N SER A 304 -5.27 4.05 1.77
CA SER A 304 -5.30 3.38 0.47
C SER A 304 -6.13 2.10 0.56
N THR A 305 -5.92 1.29 1.58
CA THR A 305 -6.54 -0.04 1.75
C THR A 305 -8.01 0.08 2.13
N THR A 306 -8.36 0.96 3.07
CA THR A 306 -9.75 1.29 3.45
C THR A 306 -10.58 1.76 2.26
N GLY A 307 -9.99 2.55 1.35
CA GLY A 307 -10.69 2.93 0.14
C GLY A 307 -11.00 1.76 -0.79
N PHE A 308 -10.13 0.74 -0.86
CA PHE A 308 -10.45 -0.51 -1.59
C PHE A 308 -11.55 -1.31 -0.89
N ILE A 309 -11.50 -1.40 0.45
CA ILE A 309 -12.53 -2.06 1.26
C ILE A 309 -13.91 -1.44 0.97
N ILE A 310 -14.01 -0.11 0.96
CA ILE A 310 -15.25 0.63 0.69
C ILE A 310 -15.70 0.49 -0.78
N GLY A 311 -14.78 0.19 -1.69
CA GLY A 311 -15.05 0.02 -3.12
C GLY A 311 -14.85 1.28 -3.95
N ILE A 312 -14.11 2.29 -3.46
CA ILE A 312 -13.81 3.49 -4.24
C ILE A 312 -12.51 3.35 -5.03
N PRO A 313 -12.48 3.78 -6.31
CA PRO A 313 -11.28 3.66 -7.12
C PRO A 313 -10.13 4.50 -6.56
N ARG A 314 -8.90 4.18 -7.00
CA ARG A 314 -7.76 5.07 -6.79
C ARG A 314 -7.98 6.39 -7.54
N CYS A 315 -7.42 7.46 -6.98
CA CYS A 315 -7.43 8.77 -7.62
C CYS A 315 -6.26 8.95 -8.58
N THR A 316 -6.40 9.94 -9.45
CA THR A 316 -5.35 10.43 -10.34
C THR A 316 -4.47 11.51 -9.69
N SER A 317 -4.79 11.92 -8.46
CA SER A 317 -4.04 12.93 -7.70
C SER A 317 -2.74 12.36 -7.11
N PRO A 318 -1.55 12.92 -7.41
CA PRO A 318 -0.27 12.33 -7.01
C PRO A 318 0.12 12.50 -5.56
N THR A 319 -0.36 13.58 -4.92
CA THR A 319 -0.07 13.90 -3.51
C THR A 319 -1.09 13.28 -2.55
N CYS A 320 -2.17 12.69 -3.05
CA CYS A 320 -3.19 12.05 -2.20
C CYS A 320 -2.60 10.90 -1.39
N ALA A 321 -3.02 10.73 -0.12
CA ALA A 321 -2.65 9.56 0.69
C ALA A 321 -2.98 8.20 0.02
N ARG A 322 -4.03 8.17 -0.81
CA ARG A 322 -4.48 7.01 -1.60
C ARG A 322 -3.82 6.88 -2.98
N ALA A 323 -2.90 7.78 -3.34
CA ALA A 323 -2.13 7.65 -4.57
C ALA A 323 -1.30 6.37 -4.53
N TYR A 324 -1.15 5.73 -5.69
CA TYR A 324 -0.29 4.57 -5.79
C TYR A 324 1.18 4.98 -5.60
N ALA A 325 1.91 4.23 -4.77
CA ALA A 325 3.34 4.39 -4.55
C ALA A 325 4.05 3.04 -4.73
N HIS A 326 5.18 3.06 -5.42
CA HIS A 326 6.02 1.90 -5.72
C HIS A 326 7.28 1.83 -4.86
N SER A 327 7.70 2.98 -4.35
CA SER A 327 8.85 3.11 -3.48
C SER A 327 8.45 3.83 -2.21
N LEU A 328 9.26 3.68 -1.18
CA LEU A 328 9.11 4.46 0.05
C LEU A 328 9.27 5.97 -0.23
N ALA A 329 10.14 6.34 -1.17
CA ALA A 329 10.32 7.73 -1.59
C ALA A 329 9.05 8.31 -2.23
N GLU A 330 8.37 7.57 -3.11
CA GLU A 330 7.05 7.97 -3.63
C GLU A 330 6.01 8.00 -2.50
N HIS A 331 6.11 7.09 -1.54
CA HIS A 331 5.22 7.05 -0.40
C HIS A 331 5.31 8.30 0.47
N ASP A 332 6.53 8.81 0.69
CA ASP A 332 6.80 9.98 1.53
C ASP A 332 6.45 11.31 0.86
N ARG A 333 6.36 11.35 -0.48
CA ARG A 333 5.86 12.52 -1.24
C ARG A 333 4.35 12.73 -1.09
N LYS A 334 3.62 11.77 -0.53
CA LYS A 334 2.18 11.90 -0.28
C LYS A 334 1.90 12.80 0.94
N GLU A 335 0.80 13.52 0.83
CA GLU A 335 0.16 14.26 1.92
C GLU A 335 -0.68 13.28 2.77
N ASP A 336 -0.88 13.61 4.03
CA ASP A 336 -1.64 12.81 5.00
C ASP A 336 -3.17 13.00 4.90
N GLN A 337 -3.63 13.41 3.72
CA GLN A 337 -5.03 13.73 3.41
C GLN A 337 -5.47 13.05 2.11
N ILE A 338 -6.77 12.77 2.01
CA ILE A 338 -7.37 12.30 0.76
C ILE A 338 -7.75 13.50 -0.11
N CYS A 339 -7.48 13.40 -1.42
CA CYS A 339 -7.80 14.44 -2.38
C CYS A 339 -9.32 14.58 -2.60
N ARG A 340 -9.73 15.66 -3.26
CA ARG A 340 -11.13 15.90 -3.63
C ARG A 340 -11.74 14.76 -4.46
N GLU A 341 -11.01 14.23 -5.44
CA GLU A 341 -11.46 13.08 -6.24
C GLU A 341 -11.83 11.88 -5.34
N CYS A 342 -11.02 11.59 -4.30
CA CYS A 342 -11.35 10.53 -3.35
C CYS A 342 -12.57 10.85 -2.50
N ARG A 343 -12.74 12.11 -2.05
CA ARG A 343 -13.91 12.54 -1.28
C ARG A 343 -15.19 12.45 -2.11
N ASP A 344 -15.14 12.82 -3.38
CA ASP A 344 -16.28 12.76 -4.29
C ASP A 344 -16.68 11.30 -4.57
N ASN A 345 -15.70 10.43 -4.84
CA ASN A 345 -15.95 8.99 -4.97
C ASN A 345 -16.54 8.39 -3.69
N LEU A 346 -16.09 8.86 -2.52
CA LEU A 346 -16.58 8.39 -1.24
C LEU A 346 -18.03 8.82 -0.99
N ARG A 347 -18.38 10.08 -1.32
CA ARG A 347 -19.78 10.55 -1.25
C ARG A 347 -20.70 9.74 -2.12
N GLU A 348 -20.28 9.46 -3.35
CA GLU A 348 -21.09 8.66 -4.27
C GLU A 348 -21.29 7.25 -3.73
N ARG A 349 -20.20 6.61 -3.30
CA ARG A 349 -20.28 5.28 -2.72
C ARG A 349 -21.15 5.21 -1.46
N TYR A 350 -21.11 6.24 -0.63
CA TYR A 350 -21.96 6.32 0.56
C TYR A 350 -23.43 6.48 0.22
N ARG A 351 -23.79 7.26 -0.81
CA ARG A 351 -25.17 7.33 -1.31
C ARG A 351 -25.66 5.96 -1.80
N GLU A 352 -24.85 5.26 -2.59
CA GLU A 352 -25.20 3.91 -3.08
C GLU A 352 -25.47 2.94 -1.92
N LEU A 353 -24.60 2.94 -0.92
CA LEU A 353 -24.76 2.09 0.27
C LEU A 353 -26.01 2.47 1.07
N SER A 354 -26.26 3.76 1.30
CA SER A 354 -27.46 4.22 2.01
C SER A 354 -28.76 3.86 1.29
N ILE A 355 -28.81 3.93 -0.05
CA ILE A 355 -30.00 3.54 -0.83
C ILE A 355 -30.25 2.04 -0.72
N THR A 356 -29.21 1.22 -0.82
CA THR A 356 -29.33 -0.24 -0.72
C THR A 356 -29.94 -0.66 0.63
N ASN A 357 -29.64 0.08 1.70
CA ASN A 357 -30.22 -0.18 3.01
C ASN A 357 -31.72 0.15 3.12
N GLU A 358 -32.23 1.15 2.40
CA GLU A 358 -33.66 1.53 2.47
C GLU A 358 -34.57 0.52 1.75
N GLU A 359 -34.01 -0.34 0.88
CA GLU A 359 -34.77 -1.37 0.14
C GLU A 359 -34.79 -2.73 0.86
N ASP A 360 -33.88 -2.96 1.81
CA ASP A 360 -33.73 -4.20 2.59
C ASP A 360 -34.43 -4.16 3.97
N ASP A 361 -34.85 -2.97 4.43
CA ASP A 361 -35.69 -2.71 5.63
C ASP A 361 -37.19 -2.63 5.26
#